data_AF-A0A522F306-F1
#
_entry.id   AF-A0A522F306-F1
#
_cell.length_a   1.000
_cell.length_b   1.000
_cell.length_c   1.000
_cell.angle_alpha   90.00
_cell.angle_beta   90.00
_cell.angle_gamma   90.00
#
_symmetry.space_group_name_H-M   'P 1'
#
loop_
_entity.id
_entity.type
_entity.pdbx_description
1 polymer ?
#
loop_
_entity_poly.entity_id
_entity_poly.type
_entity_poly.pdbx_seq_one_letter_code
_entity_poly.pdbx_strand_id
1 'polypeptide(L)'
;RIPYFPDRKSAEENILAHRRASLEAFTACEVLIITVGQNEAWVDTKNEQVWAKRPPQEILDIRKGEFVVTEFSFAKNVAALKEAIKLLLSINPNLQFLFTVSPVASHATFSDKDIISQSFANKCLLRVIIDEVIKSNPNQLFYFPSFEMVLCDNPSNFCADNRHVKFSRVDKIFSLLTKSTALN
;
A
#
# COMPACT_ATOMS: atom_id res chain seq x y z
N ARG A 1 -28.17 -1.99 -1.16
CA ARG A 1 -27.02 -2.80 -0.66
C ARG A 1 -27.43 -3.39 0.68
N ILE A 2 -27.23 -4.70 0.89
CA ILE A 2 -27.41 -5.30 2.23
C ILE A 2 -26.30 -4.74 3.12
N PRO A 3 -26.61 -4.18 4.31
CA PRO A 3 -25.58 -3.70 5.21
C PRO A 3 -24.71 -4.88 5.66
N TYR A 4 -23.39 -4.67 5.71
CA TYR A 4 -22.43 -5.71 6.13
C TYR A 4 -22.69 -6.24 7.54
N PHE A 5 -23.38 -5.44 8.37
CA PHE A 5 -23.75 -5.77 9.74
C PHE A 5 -25.25 -5.48 9.95
N PRO A 6 -25.93 -6.26 10.80
CA PRO A 6 -27.36 -6.09 11.05
C PRO A 6 -27.68 -4.80 11.83
N ASP A 7 -26.76 -4.32 12.67
CA ASP A 7 -26.88 -3.09 13.43
C ASP A 7 -25.50 -2.46 13.73
N ARG A 8 -25.54 -1.25 14.30
CA ARG A 8 -24.33 -0.49 14.67
C ARG A 8 -23.48 -1.20 15.72
N LYS A 9 -24.12 -1.83 16.72
CA LYS A 9 -23.43 -2.52 17.81
C LYS A 9 -22.58 -3.67 17.27
N SER A 10 -23.15 -4.47 16.37
CA SER A 10 -22.47 -5.57 15.70
C SER A 10 -21.27 -5.10 14.88
N ALA A 11 -21.38 -3.93 14.21
CA ALA A 11 -20.27 -3.33 13.48
C ALA A 11 -19.15 -2.86 14.43
N GLU A 12 -19.49 -2.22 15.56
CA GLU A 12 -18.52 -1.77 16.57
C GLU A 12 -17.80 -2.96 17.22
N GLU A 13 -18.52 -4.02 17.59
CA GLU A 13 -17.95 -5.25 18.14
C GLU A 13 -16.99 -5.92 17.15
N ASN A 14 -17.36 -5.96 15.86
CA ASN A 14 -16.49 -6.50 14.82
C ASN A 14 -15.20 -5.68 14.65
N ILE A 15 -15.28 -4.35 14.67
CA ILE A 15 -14.10 -3.47 14.60
C ILE A 15 -13.18 -3.70 15.80
N LEU A 16 -13.73 -3.84 17.02
CA LEU A 16 -12.94 -4.13 18.22
C LEU A 16 -12.30 -5.51 18.17
N ALA A 17 -13.00 -6.52 17.64
CA ALA A 17 -12.43 -7.84 17.41
C ALA A 17 -11.29 -7.80 16.38
N HIS A 18 -11.48 -7.10 15.26
CA HIS A 18 -10.46 -6.92 14.24
C HIS A 18 -9.22 -6.20 14.79
N ARG A 19 -9.39 -5.15 15.61
CA ARG A 19 -8.27 -4.43 16.24
C ARG A 19 -7.45 -5.33 17.18
N ARG A 20 -8.12 -6.19 17.96
CA ARG A 20 -7.44 -7.17 18.83
C ARG A 20 -6.62 -8.17 18.00
N ALA A 21 -7.24 -8.76 16.97
CA ALA A 21 -6.56 -9.70 16.08
C ALA A 21 -5.38 -9.05 15.33
N SER A 22 -5.54 -7.80 14.87
CA SER A 22 -4.46 -7.05 14.22
C SER A 22 -3.30 -6.78 15.19
N LEU A 23 -3.58 -6.41 16.45
CA LEU A 23 -2.55 -6.24 17.47
C LEU A 23 -1.79 -7.54 17.71
N GLU A 24 -2.50 -8.66 17.91
CA GLU A 24 -1.90 -9.99 18.05
C GLU A 24 -1.01 -10.35 16.85
N ALA A 25 -1.50 -10.11 15.63
CA ALA A 25 -0.75 -10.35 14.41
C ALA A 25 0.52 -9.49 14.35
N PHE A 26 0.45 -8.19 14.63
CA PHE A 26 1.64 -7.32 14.61
C PHE A 26 2.64 -7.64 15.73
N THR A 27 2.15 -8.04 16.92
CA THR A 27 3.01 -8.46 18.03
C THR A 27 3.78 -9.74 17.71
N ALA A 28 3.15 -10.71 17.03
CA ALA A 28 3.78 -11.98 16.67
C ALA A 28 4.52 -11.96 15.31
N CYS A 29 4.39 -10.89 14.53
CA CYS A 29 4.96 -10.78 13.19
C CYS A 29 6.48 -10.65 13.24
N GLU A 30 7.21 -11.50 12.50
CA GLU A 30 8.67 -11.37 12.35
C GLU A 30 9.02 -10.45 11.17
N VAL A 31 8.31 -10.61 10.04
CA VAL A 31 8.52 -9.83 8.82
C VAL A 31 7.19 -9.33 8.28
N LEU A 32 7.03 -8.00 8.21
CA LEU A 32 5.89 -7.34 7.57
C LEU A 32 6.24 -6.92 6.14
N ILE A 33 5.57 -7.54 5.17
CA ILE A 33 5.72 -7.18 3.75
C ILE A 33 4.72 -6.08 3.40
N ILE A 34 5.20 -4.94 2.90
CA ILE A 34 4.36 -3.80 2.49
C ILE A 34 4.61 -3.50 1.02
N THR A 35 3.58 -3.72 0.19
CA THR A 35 3.60 -3.34 -1.22
C THR A 35 2.89 -2.00 -1.42
N VAL A 36 3.65 -0.96 -1.77
CA VAL A 36 3.09 0.36 -2.11
C VAL A 36 2.74 0.42 -3.59
N GLY A 37 1.64 1.07 -3.96
CA GLY A 37 1.19 1.08 -5.36
C GLY A 37 0.34 2.27 -5.81
N GLN A 38 -0.06 3.15 -4.89
CA GLN A 38 -0.94 4.27 -5.16
C GLN A 38 -0.56 5.47 -4.29
N ASN A 39 -0.53 6.66 -4.89
CA ASN A 39 -0.20 7.93 -4.24
C ASN A 39 -1.35 8.96 -4.30
N GLU A 40 -2.51 8.52 -4.75
CA GLU A 40 -3.74 9.33 -4.86
C GLU A 40 -4.80 8.74 -3.96
N ALA A 41 -5.47 9.58 -3.18
CA ALA A 41 -6.56 9.15 -2.32
C ALA A 41 -7.66 10.21 -2.24
N TRP A 42 -8.81 9.79 -1.72
CA TRP A 42 -9.84 10.71 -1.27
C TRP A 42 -9.59 11.04 0.20
N VAL A 43 -9.58 12.32 0.56
CA VAL A 43 -9.41 12.79 1.93
C VAL A 43 -10.75 13.35 2.40
N ASP A 44 -11.28 12.75 3.47
CA ASP A 44 -12.39 13.28 4.24
C ASP A 44 -11.89 14.48 5.04
N THR A 45 -12.22 15.70 4.60
CA THR A 45 -11.70 16.93 5.22
C THR A 45 -12.34 17.24 6.57
N LYS A 46 -13.50 16.65 6.86
CA LYS A 46 -14.20 16.82 8.14
C LYS A 46 -13.61 15.94 9.23
N ASN A 47 -13.25 14.71 8.89
CA ASN A 47 -12.69 13.74 9.84
C ASN A 47 -11.18 13.61 9.76
N GLU A 48 -10.53 14.31 8.82
CA GLU A 48 -9.10 14.23 8.53
C GLU A 48 -8.62 12.80 8.21
N GLN A 49 -9.45 12.06 7.47
CA GLN A 49 -9.19 10.65 7.16
C GLN A 49 -8.90 10.42 5.67
N VAL A 50 -7.94 9.54 5.40
CA VAL A 50 -7.60 9.10 4.04
C VAL A 50 -8.40 7.84 3.70
N TRP A 51 -9.09 7.86 2.58
CA TRP A 51 -9.90 6.77 2.07
C TRP A 51 -9.18 6.10 0.89
N ALA A 52 -8.90 4.81 1.02
CA ALA A 52 -8.24 4.01 -0.02
C ALA A 52 -9.11 3.79 -1.26
N LYS A 53 -10.43 4.06 -1.17
CA LYS A 53 -11.39 3.93 -2.26
C LYS A 53 -12.19 5.21 -2.39
N ARG A 54 -12.66 5.50 -3.59
CA ARG A 54 -13.63 6.56 -3.83
C ARG A 54 -14.83 6.37 -2.88
N PRO A 55 -15.27 7.42 -2.15
CA PRO A 55 -16.47 7.35 -1.34
C PRO A 55 -17.69 6.91 -2.19
N PRO A 56 -18.59 6.07 -1.66
CA PRO A 56 -19.83 5.72 -2.34
C PRO A 56 -20.62 6.97 -2.78
N GLN A 57 -21.32 6.87 -3.90
CA GLN A 57 -22.03 8.03 -4.47
C GLN A 57 -23.04 8.61 -3.46
N GLU A 58 -23.73 7.75 -2.71
CA GLU A 58 -24.70 8.16 -1.70
C GLU A 58 -24.07 9.03 -0.60
N ILE A 59 -22.80 8.74 -0.25
CA ILE A 59 -22.05 9.53 0.74
C ILE A 59 -21.61 10.87 0.14
N LEU A 60 -21.16 10.89 -1.12
CA LEU A 60 -20.77 12.11 -1.81
C LEU A 60 -21.95 13.08 -1.98
N ASP A 61 -23.15 12.55 -2.22
CA ASP A 61 -24.37 13.34 -2.37
C ASP A 61 -24.80 13.98 -1.05
N ILE A 62 -24.70 13.25 0.06
CA ILE A 62 -25.06 13.73 1.41
C ILE A 62 -24.00 14.69 1.97
N ARG A 63 -22.71 14.38 1.79
CA ARG A 63 -21.56 15.11 2.35
C ARG A 63 -20.80 15.86 1.26
N LYS A 64 -21.54 16.62 0.46
CA LYS A 64 -21.03 17.29 -0.72
C LYS A 64 -19.94 18.30 -0.35
N GLY A 65 -18.78 18.20 -0.99
CA GLY A 65 -17.63 19.08 -0.74
C GLY A 65 -16.77 18.70 0.46
N GLU A 66 -17.13 17.67 1.23
CA GLU A 66 -16.34 17.21 2.39
C GLU A 66 -15.25 16.18 2.02
N PHE A 67 -15.11 15.87 0.72
CA PHE A 67 -14.12 14.93 0.22
C PHE A 67 -13.31 15.52 -0.91
N VAL A 68 -11.99 15.49 -0.78
CA VAL A 68 -11.06 16.03 -1.78
C VAL A 68 -10.11 14.96 -2.28
N VAL A 69 -9.86 14.96 -3.58
CA VAL A 69 -8.80 14.12 -4.17
C VAL A 69 -7.45 14.75 -3.81
N THR A 70 -6.54 13.95 -3.28
CA THR A 70 -5.19 14.39 -2.91
C THR A 70 -4.14 13.46 -3.50
N GLU A 71 -3.17 14.06 -4.19
CA GLU A 71 -1.88 13.45 -4.51
C GLU A 71 -0.89 13.86 -3.42
N PHE A 72 -0.27 12.89 -2.73
CA PHE A 72 0.62 13.21 -1.61
C PHE A 72 2.04 13.54 -2.08
N SER A 73 2.65 14.54 -1.45
CA SER A 73 4.03 14.93 -1.76
C SER A 73 5.04 13.92 -1.19
N PHE A 74 6.26 13.93 -1.74
CA PHE A 74 7.39 13.17 -1.23
C PHE A 74 7.55 13.29 0.29
N ALA A 75 7.62 14.53 0.81
CA ALA A 75 7.83 14.79 2.23
C ALA A 75 6.69 14.26 3.10
N LYS A 76 5.42 14.43 2.67
CA LYS A 76 4.26 13.90 3.39
C LYS A 76 4.28 12.38 3.47
N ASN A 77 4.61 11.70 2.37
CA ASN A 77 4.69 10.26 2.35
C ASN A 77 5.85 9.71 3.19
N VAL A 78 7.04 10.33 3.12
CA VAL A 78 8.18 9.95 3.97
C VAL A 78 7.81 10.10 5.44
N ALA A 79 7.18 11.21 5.83
CA ALA A 79 6.75 11.44 7.22
C ALA A 79 5.73 10.38 7.67
N ALA A 80 4.67 10.15 6.88
CA ALA A 80 3.63 9.19 7.21
C ALA A 80 4.18 7.75 7.33
N LEU A 81 5.06 7.35 6.41
CA LEU A 81 5.65 6.01 6.45
C LEU A 81 6.60 5.83 7.65
N LYS A 82 7.40 6.85 7.99
CA LYS A 82 8.24 6.84 9.19
C LYS A 82 7.41 6.77 10.47
N GLU A 83 6.29 7.49 10.53
CA GLU A 83 5.37 7.45 11.67
C GLU A 83 4.74 6.07 11.83
N ALA A 84 4.26 5.46 10.73
CA ALA A 84 3.71 4.11 10.75
C ALA A 84 4.74 3.06 11.22
N ILE A 85 5.98 3.14 10.71
CA ILE A 85 7.08 2.27 11.15
C ILE A 85 7.35 2.45 12.64
N LYS A 86 7.45 3.70 13.11
CA LYS A 86 7.68 4.01 14.53
C LYS A 86 6.59 3.42 15.43
N LEU A 87 5.33 3.53 15.02
CA LEU A 87 4.19 2.97 15.76
C LEU A 87 4.24 1.45 15.79
N LEU A 88 4.56 0.80 14.68
CA LEU A 88 4.65 -0.66 14.63
C LEU A 88 5.84 -1.19 15.44
N LEU A 89 6.97 -0.49 15.41
CA LEU A 89 8.14 -0.83 16.24
C LEU A 89 7.92 -0.59 17.74
N SER A 90 7.01 0.31 18.14
CA SER A 90 6.65 0.43 19.56
C SER A 90 5.80 -0.73 20.06
N ILE A 91 5.11 -1.44 19.16
CA ILE A 91 4.36 -2.67 19.45
C ILE A 91 5.29 -3.88 19.43
N ASN A 92 6.17 -3.96 18.43
CA ASN A 92 7.12 -5.05 18.26
C ASN A 92 8.49 -4.50 17.80
N PRO A 93 9.44 -4.31 18.75
CA PRO A 93 10.77 -3.77 18.43
C PRO A 93 11.62 -4.64 17.51
N ASN A 94 11.30 -5.94 17.41
CA ASN A 94 12.04 -6.90 16.58
C ASN A 94 11.48 -7.02 15.15
N LEU A 95 10.36 -6.35 14.85
CA LEU A 95 9.71 -6.44 13.54
C LEU A 95 10.65 -5.96 12.43
N GLN A 96 10.78 -6.76 11.39
CA GLN A 96 11.44 -6.39 10.14
C GLN A 96 10.40 -6.00 9.09
N PHE A 97 10.77 -5.08 8.20
CA PHE A 97 9.92 -4.58 7.13
C PHE A 97 10.53 -4.92 5.79
N LEU A 98 9.73 -5.48 4.90
CA LEU A 98 10.10 -5.69 3.51
C LEU A 98 9.18 -4.89 2.59
N PHE A 99 9.71 -3.82 2.02
CA PHE A 99 8.99 -2.99 1.07
C PHE A 99 9.11 -3.53 -0.34
N THR A 100 8.02 -3.43 -1.09
CA THR A 100 8.00 -3.60 -2.54
C THR A 100 7.16 -2.51 -3.19
N VAL A 101 7.40 -2.23 -4.47
CA VAL A 101 6.52 -1.39 -5.29
C VAL A 101 5.68 -2.30 -6.19
N SER A 102 4.39 -2.02 -6.32
CA SER A 102 3.51 -2.79 -7.18
C SER A 102 3.81 -2.52 -8.67
N PRO A 103 4.03 -3.56 -9.50
CA PRO A 103 4.18 -3.42 -10.95
C PRO A 103 2.85 -3.26 -11.69
N VAL A 104 1.72 -3.45 -11.00
CA VAL A 104 0.40 -3.37 -11.64
C VAL A 104 0.06 -1.91 -11.93
N ALA A 105 -0.09 -1.58 -13.22
CA ALA A 105 -0.50 -0.25 -13.64
C ALA A 105 -1.87 0.13 -13.03
N SER A 106 -2.03 1.40 -12.66
CA SER A 106 -3.30 1.90 -12.12
C SER A 106 -4.38 1.82 -13.19
N HIS A 107 -5.59 1.41 -12.80
CA HIS A 107 -6.73 1.33 -13.72
C HIS A 107 -7.38 2.70 -13.97
N ALA A 108 -7.27 3.61 -13.01
CA ALA A 108 -7.81 4.96 -13.08
C ALA A 108 -6.97 5.90 -12.20
N THR A 109 -7.04 7.19 -12.50
CA THR A 109 -6.51 8.28 -11.69
C THR A 109 -7.66 9.21 -11.33
N PHE A 110 -7.53 9.89 -10.19
CA PHE A 110 -8.48 10.92 -9.80
C PHE A 110 -8.05 12.32 -10.27
N SER A 111 -6.93 12.42 -10.98
CA SER A 111 -6.43 13.64 -11.61
C SER A 111 -6.90 13.75 -13.07
N ASP A 112 -6.78 14.95 -13.64
CA ASP A 112 -7.06 15.20 -15.06
C ASP A 112 -5.87 14.81 -15.99
N LYS A 113 -4.89 14.07 -15.46
CA LYS A 113 -3.69 13.64 -16.20
C LYS A 113 -3.91 12.29 -16.89
N ASP A 114 -3.08 12.00 -17.88
CA ASP A 114 -3.02 10.67 -18.50
C ASP A 114 -2.70 9.58 -17.48
N ILE A 115 -3.49 8.51 -17.49
CA ILE A 115 -3.40 7.42 -16.51
C ILE A 115 -2.06 6.68 -16.57
N ILE A 116 -1.50 6.48 -17.76
CA ILE A 116 -0.23 5.77 -17.92
C ILE A 116 0.88 6.59 -17.28
N SER A 117 0.98 7.86 -17.68
CA SER A 117 1.98 8.80 -17.18
C SER A 117 1.88 8.99 -15.66
N GLN A 118 0.66 9.19 -15.15
CA GLN A 118 0.43 9.39 -13.73
C GLN A 118 0.69 8.12 -12.90
N SER A 119 0.27 6.95 -13.39
CA SER A 119 0.55 5.65 -12.74
C SER A 119 2.05 5.42 -12.60
N PHE A 120 2.83 5.74 -13.65
CA PHE A 120 4.27 5.53 -13.65
C PHE A 120 4.98 6.52 -12.71
N ALA A 121 4.65 7.81 -12.81
CA ALA A 121 5.20 8.85 -11.95
C ALA A 121 4.96 8.54 -10.45
N ASN A 122 3.75 8.11 -10.09
CA ASN A 122 3.41 7.73 -8.73
C ASN A 122 4.27 6.57 -8.20
N LYS A 123 4.47 5.52 -9.01
CA LYS A 123 5.28 4.35 -8.61
C LYS A 123 6.76 4.70 -8.46
N CYS A 124 7.30 5.51 -9.37
CA CYS A 124 8.66 6.03 -9.26
C CYS A 124 8.83 6.91 -8.01
N LEU A 125 7.87 7.78 -7.70
CA LEU A 125 7.89 8.59 -6.49
C LEU A 125 7.90 7.70 -5.23
N LEU A 126 6.99 6.71 -5.17
CA LEU A 126 6.93 5.74 -4.06
C LEU A 126 8.22 4.94 -3.91
N ARG A 127 8.86 4.56 -5.02
CA ARG A 127 10.16 3.88 -5.01
C ARG A 127 11.23 4.72 -4.33
N VAL A 128 11.32 6.02 -4.66
CA VAL A 128 12.30 6.95 -4.04
C VAL A 128 11.97 7.21 -2.57
N ILE A 129 10.68 7.28 -2.20
CA ILE A 129 10.25 7.39 -0.79
C ILE A 129 10.75 6.20 0.03
N ILE A 130 10.62 4.98 -0.50
CA ILE A 130 11.11 3.77 0.19
C ILE A 130 12.62 3.85 0.41
N ASP A 131 13.42 4.25 -0.59
CA ASP A 131 14.87 4.43 -0.42
C ASP A 131 15.20 5.42 0.69
N GLU A 132 14.46 6.54 0.76
CA GLU A 132 14.67 7.55 1.79
C GLU A 132 14.32 7.04 3.19
N VAL A 133 13.27 6.24 3.31
CA VAL A 133 12.85 5.67 4.59
C VAL A 133 13.82 4.59 5.07
N ILE A 134 14.30 3.72 4.18
CA ILE A 134 15.25 2.65 4.53
C ILE A 134 16.54 3.20 5.14
N LYS A 135 17.05 4.34 4.66
CA LYS A 135 18.25 4.99 5.22
C LYS A 135 18.14 5.29 6.72
N SER A 136 16.93 5.45 7.24
CA SER A 136 16.73 5.73 8.68
C SER A 136 16.94 4.51 9.57
N ASN A 137 16.80 3.29 9.05
CA ASN A 137 17.02 2.05 9.79
C ASN A 137 17.33 0.87 8.85
N PRO A 138 18.54 0.84 8.25
CA PRO A 138 18.90 -0.12 7.20
C PRO A 138 19.00 -1.58 7.69
N ASN A 139 19.00 -1.82 9.01
CA ASN A 139 19.08 -3.16 9.60
C ASN A 139 17.71 -3.81 9.81
N GLN A 140 16.61 -3.05 9.72
CA GLN A 140 15.25 -3.57 9.89
C GLN A 140 14.35 -3.27 8.70
N LEU A 141 14.73 -2.33 7.83
CA LEU A 141 13.94 -1.90 6.69
C LEU A 141 14.63 -2.32 5.40
N PHE A 142 13.98 -3.18 4.62
CA PHE A 142 14.53 -3.75 3.40
C PHE A 142 13.63 -3.44 2.20
N TYR A 143 14.22 -3.47 1.00
CA TYR A 143 13.49 -3.36 -0.26
C TYR A 143 13.74 -4.60 -1.11
N PHE A 144 12.67 -5.17 -1.68
CA PHE A 144 12.78 -6.22 -2.67
C PHE A 144 12.29 -5.74 -4.06
N PRO A 145 13.11 -5.84 -5.11
CA PRO A 145 12.89 -5.15 -6.39
C PRO A 145 11.89 -5.86 -7.32
N SER A 146 10.74 -6.30 -6.79
CA SER A 146 9.71 -6.98 -7.58
C SER A 146 9.11 -6.11 -8.69
N PHE A 147 9.09 -4.79 -8.50
CA PHE A 147 8.66 -3.82 -9.51
C PHE A 147 9.58 -3.84 -10.73
N GLU A 148 10.88 -3.68 -10.49
CA GLU A 148 11.92 -3.66 -11.50
C GLU A 148 12.03 -5.00 -12.22
N MET A 149 11.96 -6.12 -11.49
CA MET A 149 11.97 -7.47 -12.07
C MET A 149 10.86 -7.67 -13.11
N VAL A 150 9.67 -7.11 -12.86
CA VAL A 150 8.55 -7.20 -13.82
C VAL A 150 8.78 -6.29 -15.03
N LEU A 151 9.24 -5.06 -14.82
CA LEU A 151 9.43 -4.10 -15.90
C LEU A 151 10.62 -4.41 -16.82
N CYS A 152 11.73 -4.91 -16.26
CA CYS A 152 12.95 -5.18 -17.02
C CYS A 152 12.87 -6.41 -17.94
N ASP A 153 11.89 -7.30 -17.76
CA ASP A 153 11.66 -8.49 -18.60
C ASP A 153 10.28 -8.42 -19.30
N ASN A 154 9.89 -7.21 -19.72
CA ASN A 154 8.72 -6.96 -20.56
C ASN A 154 9.05 -7.24 -22.05
N PRO A 155 8.17 -7.85 -22.88
CA PRO A 155 6.75 -8.17 -22.69
C PRO A 155 6.45 -9.53 -22.04
N SER A 156 7.46 -10.24 -21.55
CA SER A 156 7.28 -11.64 -21.15
C SER A 156 6.48 -11.80 -19.85
N ASN A 157 6.39 -10.73 -19.04
CA ASN A 157 5.85 -10.78 -17.68
C ASN A 157 4.35 -10.53 -17.53
N PHE A 158 3.73 -9.73 -18.38
CA PHE A 158 2.31 -9.39 -18.25
C PHE A 158 1.40 -10.35 -19.01
N CYS A 159 0.15 -10.45 -18.55
CA CYS A 159 -0.98 -11.02 -19.28
C CYS A 159 -1.29 -10.16 -20.53
N ALA A 160 -2.20 -10.66 -21.38
CA ALA A 160 -2.57 -9.99 -22.63
C ALA A 160 -3.15 -8.57 -22.45
N ASP A 161 -3.57 -8.22 -21.23
CA ASP A 161 -4.04 -6.88 -20.88
C ASP A 161 -2.92 -5.86 -20.63
N ASN A 162 -1.64 -6.27 -20.72
CA ASN A 162 -0.47 -5.46 -20.41
C ASN A 162 -0.50 -4.81 -19.02
N ARG A 163 -1.22 -5.41 -18.07
CA ARG A 163 -1.43 -4.85 -16.72
C ARG A 163 -1.20 -5.87 -15.61
N HIS A 164 -1.84 -7.03 -15.69
CA HIS A 164 -1.70 -8.05 -14.66
C HIS A 164 -0.47 -8.91 -14.92
N VAL A 165 0.29 -9.21 -13.86
CA VAL A 165 1.48 -10.06 -13.95
C VAL A 165 1.04 -11.52 -14.06
N LYS A 166 1.66 -12.31 -14.94
CA LYS A 166 1.40 -13.74 -15.04
C LYS A 166 1.71 -14.45 -13.72
N PHE A 167 0.86 -15.40 -13.31
CA PHE A 167 1.07 -16.18 -12.09
C PHE A 167 2.46 -16.85 -12.03
N SER A 168 2.92 -17.44 -13.13
CA SER A 168 4.26 -18.05 -13.21
C SER A 168 5.41 -17.08 -12.93
N ARG A 169 5.19 -15.78 -13.13
CA ARG A 169 6.17 -14.73 -12.81
C ARG A 169 6.07 -14.29 -11.37
N VAL A 170 4.87 -14.22 -10.81
CA VAL A 170 4.67 -14.04 -9.36
C VAL A 170 5.36 -15.17 -8.59
N ASP A 171 5.18 -16.42 -9.00
CA ASP A 171 5.83 -17.58 -8.36
C ASP A 171 7.36 -17.47 -8.42
N LYS A 172 7.91 -17.06 -9.58
CA LYS A 172 9.35 -16.85 -9.74
C LYS A 172 9.87 -15.73 -8.83
N ILE A 173 9.11 -14.63 -8.69
CA ILE A 173 9.44 -13.51 -7.79
C ILE A 173 9.51 -13.99 -6.35
N PHE A 174 8.50 -14.73 -5.86
CA PHE A 174 8.51 -15.25 -4.50
C PHE A 174 9.59 -16.31 -4.29
N SER A 175 9.86 -17.17 -5.27
CA SER A 175 10.97 -18.13 -5.20
C SER A 175 12.32 -17.42 -5.04
N LEU A 176 12.54 -16.32 -5.76
CA LEU A 176 13.75 -15.51 -5.62
C LEU A 176 13.82 -14.77 -4.29
N LEU A 177 12.68 -14.25 -3.79
CA LEU A 177 12.60 -13.66 -2.46
C LEU A 177 13.02 -14.66 -1.38
N THR A 178 12.42 -15.85 -1.36
CA THR A 178 12.76 -16.91 -0.39
C THR A 178 14.24 -17.30 -0.46
N LYS A 179 14.81 -17.41 -1.66
CA LYS A 179 16.25 -17.70 -1.82
C LYS A 179 17.12 -16.58 -1.27
N SER A 180 16.73 -15.32 -1.49
CA SER A 180 17.48 -14.16 -1.00
C SER A 180 17.47 -14.03 0.53
N THR A 181 16.41 -14.52 1.19
CA THR A 181 16.30 -14.49 2.65
C THR A 181 16.90 -15.73 3.32
N ALA A 182 17.05 -16.85 2.61
CA ALA A 182 17.66 -18.09 3.12
C ALA A 182 19.20 -18.09 3.08
N LEU A 183 19.82 -17.09 2.47
CA LEU A 183 21.29 -16.95 2.36
C LEU A 183 21.92 -16.20 3.56
N ASN A 184 21.14 -15.92 4.61
CA ASN A 184 21.59 -15.32 5.87
C ASN A 184 21.47 -16.32 7.02
#